data_AF-A0A5J4X4T9-F1
#
_entry.id   AF-A0A5J4X4T9-F1
#
_cell.length_a   1.000
_cell.length_b   1.000
_cell.length_c   1.000
_cell.angle_alpha   90.00
_cell.angle_beta   90.00
_cell.angle_gamma   90.00
#
_symmetry.space_group_name_H-M   'P 1'
#
loop_
_entity.id
_entity.type
_entity.pdbx_description
1 polymer ?
#
loop_
_entity_poly.entity_id
_entity_poly.type
_entity_poly.pdbx_seq_one_letter_code
_entity_poly.pdbx_strand_id
1 'polypeptide(L)'
;MAQFSAKLFHDGPLNVNIEKIDNSPSSPQLKKTHSRSPPAPTQLIKIPPSPIIPLLTDTHWEVNKLIHASDNENLSTCLFDPVITEGIVRFEGIFENKNKWYFCIGIADPTAVYSPGTWPQTHENDKKSVRHEFWGSISHIEQGRIGQRNDMIEGNSSFKSGQRVGCEINMSSNPRKAHFFVDGVEQPLSVFNIPPAVRFMAFLEEANCSFTVTRFESLTSSSVHGVPGSKQFEWGKQWKKDQENAFEEELFGRQKDDLINFVEGF
;
A
#
# COMPACT_ATOMS: atom_id res chain seq x y z
N MET A 1 36.79 59.88 59.46
CA MET A 1 37.87 59.78 60.47
C MET A 1 38.14 58.30 60.70
N ALA A 2 39.35 57.88 60.38
CA ALA A 2 39.80 56.49 60.42
C ALA A 2 39.94 55.95 61.84
N GLN A 3 39.77 54.63 62.02
CA GLN A 3 40.80 53.79 62.64
C GLN A 3 40.51 52.29 62.46
N PHE A 4 41.56 51.60 62.03
CA PHE A 4 41.74 50.16 61.88
C PHE A 4 41.90 49.46 63.23
N SER A 5 41.56 48.17 63.33
CA SER A 5 42.45 47.18 63.95
C SER A 5 42.07 45.75 63.55
N ALA A 6 43.09 44.96 63.23
CA ALA A 6 43.08 43.64 62.65
C ALA A 6 42.90 42.49 63.66
N LYS A 7 42.49 41.32 63.17
CA LYS A 7 42.76 40.03 63.80
C LYS A 7 43.51 39.12 62.85
N LEU A 8 44.56 38.53 63.43
CA LEU A 8 45.62 37.73 62.82
C LEU A 8 45.11 36.39 62.25
N PHE A 9 45.67 36.01 61.10
CA PHE A 9 45.80 34.61 60.69
C PHE A 9 47.30 34.27 60.61
N HIS A 10 47.65 33.09 61.13
CA HIS A 10 49.01 32.58 61.19
C HIS A 10 49.54 32.17 59.81
N ASP A 11 50.79 32.58 59.56
CA ASP A 11 51.65 32.12 58.48
C ASP A 11 52.14 30.68 58.72
N GLY A 12 52.11 29.87 57.65
CA GLY A 12 52.96 28.70 57.44
C GLY A 12 53.61 28.84 56.05
N PRO A 13 54.86 28.40 55.85
CA PRO A 13 55.75 29.03 54.88
C PRO A 13 55.45 28.67 53.42
N LEU A 14 55.62 29.69 52.60
CA LEU A 14 55.71 29.67 51.14
C LEU A 14 56.95 28.88 50.70
N ASN A 15 56.75 27.90 49.81
CA ASN A 15 57.80 27.42 48.92
C ASN A 15 57.32 27.64 47.48
N VAL A 16 57.90 28.65 46.85
CA VAL A 16 57.74 28.95 45.43
C VAL A 16 58.68 28.04 44.65
N ASN A 17 58.14 27.27 43.70
CA ASN A 17 58.94 26.69 42.63
C ASN A 17 58.31 27.05 41.29
N ILE A 18 59.14 27.65 40.44
CA ILE A 18 58.79 28.31 39.18
C ILE A 18 58.60 27.28 38.06
N GLU A 19 57.52 27.48 37.31
CA GLU A 19 57.18 27.10 35.92
C GLU A 19 57.78 25.83 35.29
N LYS A 20 56.87 24.97 34.81
CA LYS A 20 56.84 24.53 33.40
C LYS A 20 55.38 24.27 33.00
N ILE A 21 54.82 25.14 32.16
CA ILE A 21 53.55 24.91 31.47
C ILE A 21 53.86 23.97 30.30
N ASP A 22 53.49 22.70 30.42
CA ASP A 22 53.51 21.75 29.30
C ASP A 22 52.13 21.76 28.64
N ASN A 23 52.03 22.47 27.51
CA ASN A 23 50.87 22.44 26.62
C ASN A 23 50.97 21.19 25.73
N SER A 24 50.59 20.03 26.28
CA SER A 24 50.36 18.82 25.50
C SER A 24 48.86 18.70 25.13
N PRO A 25 48.48 18.55 23.86
CA PRO A 25 47.08 18.40 23.46
C PRO A 25 46.52 17.06 23.94
N SER A 26 45.45 17.11 24.74
CA SER A 26 44.67 15.94 25.15
C SER A 26 44.12 15.22 23.92
N SER A 27 44.53 13.97 23.71
CA SER A 27 43.95 13.09 22.70
C SER A 27 42.45 12.90 22.94
N PRO A 28 41.60 12.86 21.90
CA PRO A 28 40.17 12.69 22.07
C PRO A 28 39.86 11.29 22.61
N GLN A 29 39.23 11.22 23.80
CA GLN A 29 38.63 9.98 24.29
C GLN A 29 37.49 9.56 23.36
N LEU A 30 37.64 8.41 22.70
CA LEU A 30 36.54 7.77 21.98
C LEU A 30 35.39 7.50 22.96
N LYS A 31 34.28 8.23 22.78
CA LYS A 31 32.98 7.82 23.31
C LYS A 31 32.69 6.42 22.75
N LYS A 32 32.64 5.42 23.63
CA LYS A 32 32.10 4.10 23.31
C LYS A 32 30.62 4.28 22.95
N THR A 33 30.34 4.42 21.67
CA THR A 33 28.99 4.26 21.13
C THR A 33 28.54 2.85 21.51
N HIS A 34 27.42 2.75 22.23
CA HIS A 34 26.70 1.49 22.34
C HIS A 34 26.27 1.14 20.92
N SER A 35 27.03 0.26 20.28
CA SER A 35 26.64 -0.40 19.04
C SER A 35 25.34 -1.12 19.35
N ARG A 36 24.22 -0.50 18.97
CA ARG A 36 22.94 -1.19 18.88
C ARG A 36 23.18 -2.27 17.83
N SER A 37 23.15 -3.53 18.26
CA SER A 37 23.11 -4.65 17.32
C SER A 37 22.03 -4.37 16.27
N PRO A 38 22.26 -4.69 14.98
CA PRO A 38 21.20 -4.64 13.99
C PRO A 38 19.98 -5.38 14.53
N PRO A 39 18.75 -4.85 14.36
CA PRO A 39 17.57 -5.62 14.71
C PRO A 39 17.67 -6.97 14.00
N ALA A 40 17.40 -8.06 14.73
CA ALA A 40 17.32 -9.39 14.16
C ALA A 40 16.43 -9.33 12.90
N PRO A 41 16.77 -10.03 11.81
CA PRO A 41 15.94 -10.03 10.62
C PRO A 41 14.53 -10.45 11.02
N THR A 42 13.60 -9.52 10.82
CA THR A 42 12.18 -9.73 11.01
C THR A 42 11.78 -11.06 10.38
N GLN A 43 11.45 -12.07 11.19
CA GLN A 43 11.00 -13.35 10.65
C GLN A 43 9.64 -13.13 9.99
N LEU A 44 9.64 -13.15 8.67
CA LEU A 44 8.42 -13.15 7.86
C LEU A 44 7.83 -14.56 7.91
N ILE A 45 6.58 -14.67 8.34
CA ILE A 45 5.87 -15.95 8.37
C ILE A 45 5.17 -16.09 7.02
N LYS A 46 5.71 -16.96 6.16
CA LYS A 46 5.06 -17.30 4.88
C LYS A 46 3.76 -18.05 5.14
N ILE A 47 2.72 -17.64 4.44
CA ILE A 47 1.40 -18.25 4.44
C ILE A 47 1.27 -19.03 3.12
N PRO A 48 1.05 -20.35 3.15
CA PRO A 48 0.86 -21.11 1.92
C PRO A 48 -0.48 -20.73 1.28
N PRO A 49 -0.50 -20.20 0.04
CA PRO A 49 -1.75 -19.90 -0.65
C PRO A 49 -2.49 -21.19 -1.01
N SER A 50 -3.80 -21.22 -0.74
CA SER A 50 -4.71 -22.24 -1.26
C SER A 50 -5.87 -21.55 -2.01
N PRO A 51 -5.89 -21.57 -3.35
CA PRO A 51 -6.94 -20.88 -4.08
C PRO A 51 -8.27 -21.62 -4.01
N ILE A 52 -9.35 -20.85 -3.92
CA ILE A 52 -10.73 -21.27 -4.12
C ILE A 52 -11.10 -20.81 -5.53
N ILE A 53 -11.17 -21.76 -6.45
CA ILE A 53 -11.38 -21.52 -7.89
C ILE A 53 -12.85 -21.81 -8.24
N PRO A 54 -13.57 -20.89 -8.91
CA PRO A 54 -14.96 -21.10 -9.29
C PRO A 54 -15.20 -22.31 -10.21
N LEU A 55 -14.33 -22.50 -11.21
CA LEU A 55 -14.43 -23.60 -12.17
C LEU A 55 -13.05 -24.00 -12.68
N LEU A 56 -12.68 -25.28 -12.46
CA LEU A 56 -11.35 -25.80 -12.80
C LEU A 56 -11.08 -25.93 -14.30
N THR A 57 -12.11 -25.88 -15.15
CA THR A 57 -11.93 -25.87 -16.61
C THR A 57 -11.55 -24.50 -17.15
N ASP A 58 -11.91 -23.42 -16.44
CA ASP A 58 -11.60 -22.04 -16.84
C ASP A 58 -10.27 -21.59 -16.23
N THR A 59 -9.94 -22.06 -15.04
CA THR A 59 -8.74 -21.65 -14.33
C THR A 59 -8.23 -22.78 -13.47
N HIS A 60 -6.91 -22.96 -13.40
CA HIS A 60 -6.30 -23.95 -12.53
C HIS A 60 -5.08 -23.39 -11.79
N TRP A 61 -4.61 -24.14 -10.80
CA TRP A 61 -3.52 -23.74 -9.92
C TRP A 61 -2.32 -24.68 -10.07
N GLU A 62 -1.15 -24.10 -10.31
CA GLU A 62 0.12 -24.81 -10.38
C GLU A 62 1.15 -24.15 -9.45
N VAL A 63 1.51 -24.85 -8.37
CA VAL A 63 2.52 -24.43 -7.37
C VAL A 63 2.15 -23.13 -6.63
N ASN A 64 2.34 -21.99 -7.29
CA ASN A 64 2.06 -20.64 -6.81
C ASN A 64 1.41 -19.76 -7.89
N LYS A 65 0.94 -20.36 -8.99
CA LYS A 65 0.48 -19.68 -10.19
C LYS A 65 -0.94 -20.10 -10.53
N LEU A 66 -1.82 -19.11 -10.64
CA LEU A 66 -3.17 -19.25 -11.14
C LEU A 66 -3.14 -19.02 -12.65
N ILE A 67 -3.63 -19.96 -13.43
CA ILE A 67 -3.51 -19.96 -14.90
C ILE A 67 -4.91 -20.07 -15.50
N HIS A 68 -5.25 -19.14 -16.39
CA HIS A 68 -6.48 -19.19 -17.15
C HIS A 68 -6.35 -20.14 -18.34
N ALA A 69 -7.41 -20.87 -18.65
CA ALA A 69 -7.49 -21.77 -19.79
C ALA A 69 -7.22 -21.04 -21.11
N SER A 70 -6.68 -21.78 -22.08
CA SER A 70 -6.23 -21.21 -23.35
C SER A 70 -7.32 -21.09 -24.43
N ASP A 71 -8.47 -21.71 -24.21
CA ASP A 71 -9.54 -21.93 -25.19
C ASP A 71 -10.83 -21.15 -24.90
N ASN A 72 -10.84 -20.33 -23.85
CA ASN A 72 -11.96 -19.46 -23.50
C ASN A 72 -11.48 -18.14 -22.83
N GLU A 73 -12.41 -17.20 -22.69
CA GLU A 73 -12.22 -15.90 -22.02
C GLU A 73 -13.23 -15.73 -20.87
N ASN A 74 -13.50 -16.81 -20.12
CA ASN A 74 -14.49 -16.78 -19.04
C ASN A 74 -13.98 -15.99 -17.82
N LEU A 75 -14.83 -15.18 -17.22
CA LEU A 75 -14.46 -14.43 -16.01
C LEU A 75 -14.21 -15.37 -14.83
N SER A 76 -13.06 -15.22 -14.17
CA SER A 76 -12.63 -16.08 -13.07
C SER A 76 -12.10 -15.24 -11.91
N THR A 77 -12.91 -15.15 -10.85
CA THR A 77 -12.50 -14.51 -9.58
C THR A 77 -12.13 -15.58 -8.58
N CYS A 78 -10.84 -15.67 -8.24
CA CYS A 78 -10.34 -16.67 -7.30
C CYS A 78 -10.05 -16.02 -5.95
N LEU A 79 -10.52 -16.67 -4.87
CA LEU A 79 -10.19 -16.32 -3.49
C LEU A 79 -8.99 -17.13 -3.01
N PHE A 80 -8.29 -16.68 -1.98
CA PHE A 80 -7.17 -17.40 -1.38
C PHE A 80 -7.40 -17.63 0.10
N ASP A 81 -7.33 -18.90 0.52
CA ASP A 81 -7.23 -19.29 1.92
C ASP A 81 -5.77 -19.12 2.42
N PRO A 82 -5.59 -18.85 3.73
CA PRO A 82 -6.63 -18.79 4.77
C PRO A 82 -7.40 -17.47 4.79
N VAL A 83 -8.58 -17.49 5.44
CA VAL A 83 -9.24 -16.27 5.90
C VAL A 83 -8.32 -15.56 6.89
N ILE A 84 -8.10 -14.26 6.69
CA ILE A 84 -7.28 -13.42 7.55
C ILE A 84 -8.18 -12.67 8.52
N THR A 85 -7.90 -12.79 9.82
CA THR A 85 -8.69 -12.17 10.90
C THR A 85 -7.86 -11.26 11.80
N GLU A 86 -6.53 -11.32 11.72
CA GLU A 86 -5.63 -10.63 12.64
C GLU A 86 -4.26 -10.34 12.00
N GLY A 87 -3.46 -9.54 12.69
CA GLY A 87 -2.10 -9.20 12.27
C GLY A 87 -2.04 -8.22 11.09
N ILE A 88 -0.86 -8.16 10.48
CA ILE A 88 -0.60 -7.44 9.24
C ILE A 88 -0.20 -8.48 8.20
N VAL A 89 -0.87 -8.48 7.05
CA VAL A 89 -0.67 -9.52 6.02
C VAL A 89 -0.50 -8.88 4.66
N ARG A 90 0.50 -9.37 3.92
CA ARG A 90 0.84 -8.93 2.57
C ARG A 90 0.53 -10.04 1.58
N PHE A 91 -0.27 -9.72 0.57
CA PHE A 91 -0.49 -10.56 -0.61
C PHE A 91 -0.01 -9.81 -1.85
N GLU A 92 0.85 -10.43 -2.63
CA GLU A 92 1.48 -9.82 -3.81
C GLU A 92 1.65 -10.87 -4.90
N GLY A 93 1.49 -10.45 -6.15
CA GLY A 93 1.81 -11.29 -7.28
C GLY A 93 2.05 -10.51 -8.57
N ILE A 94 2.27 -11.25 -9.63
CA ILE A 94 2.58 -10.73 -10.98
C ILE A 94 1.54 -11.28 -11.95
N PHE A 95 0.89 -10.38 -12.68
CA PHE A 95 0.02 -10.75 -13.80
C PHE A 95 0.83 -10.90 -15.09
N GLU A 96 0.64 -12.01 -15.79
CA GLU A 96 1.24 -12.26 -17.11
C GLU A 96 0.14 -12.37 -18.17
N ASN A 97 0.19 -11.53 -19.20
CA ASN A 97 -0.72 -11.61 -20.34
C ASN A 97 -0.11 -10.96 -21.60
N LYS A 98 -0.60 -11.37 -22.77
CA LYS A 98 -0.11 -10.95 -24.10
C LYS A 98 -0.97 -9.87 -24.78
N ASN A 99 -2.29 -9.80 -24.50
CA ASN A 99 -3.23 -9.09 -25.37
C ASN A 99 -3.98 -7.94 -24.69
N LYS A 100 -4.87 -8.21 -23.72
CA LYS A 100 -5.63 -7.19 -22.97
C LYS A 100 -5.31 -7.23 -21.47
N TRP A 101 -5.94 -6.35 -20.69
CA TRP A 101 -5.41 -5.96 -19.38
C TRP A 101 -6.43 -6.00 -18.24
N TYR A 102 -7.53 -6.74 -18.32
CA TYR A 102 -8.55 -6.74 -17.26
C TYR A 102 -8.14 -7.59 -16.05
N PHE A 103 -7.21 -7.06 -15.25
CA PHE A 103 -6.75 -7.68 -14.01
C PHE A 103 -7.10 -6.82 -12.81
N CYS A 104 -7.45 -7.50 -11.72
CA CYS A 104 -7.47 -6.86 -10.42
C CYS A 104 -7.03 -7.81 -9.32
N ILE A 105 -6.51 -7.21 -8.27
CA ILE A 105 -6.17 -7.85 -7.00
C ILE A 105 -6.92 -7.13 -5.90
N GLY A 106 -7.24 -7.82 -4.81
CA GLY A 106 -7.96 -7.15 -3.74
C GLY A 106 -8.25 -8.03 -2.56
N ILE A 107 -9.29 -7.63 -1.84
CA ILE A 107 -9.82 -8.37 -0.70
C ILE A 107 -11.32 -8.55 -0.84
N ALA A 108 -11.81 -9.66 -0.30
CA ALA A 108 -13.22 -9.99 -0.27
C ALA A 108 -13.66 -10.40 1.14
N ASP A 109 -14.94 -10.17 1.42
CA ASP A 109 -15.64 -10.74 2.56
C ASP A 109 -15.55 -12.28 2.46
N PRO A 110 -15.31 -13.01 3.57
CA PRO A 110 -15.16 -14.47 3.54
C PRO A 110 -16.43 -15.21 3.10
N THR A 111 -17.60 -14.55 3.11
CA THR A 111 -18.87 -15.09 2.60
C THR A 111 -19.07 -14.86 1.10
N ALA A 112 -18.11 -14.23 0.41
CA ALA A 112 -18.16 -14.11 -1.04
C ALA A 112 -18.01 -15.49 -1.69
N VAL A 113 -18.89 -15.78 -2.65
CA VAL A 113 -18.84 -16.98 -3.48
C VAL A 113 -19.00 -16.54 -4.93
N TYR A 114 -17.95 -16.69 -5.73
CA TYR A 114 -17.96 -16.26 -7.11
C TYR A 114 -18.39 -17.38 -8.04
N SER A 115 -19.36 -17.08 -8.91
CA SER A 115 -19.82 -18.01 -9.94
C SER A 115 -18.90 -17.96 -11.16
N PRO A 116 -18.73 -19.08 -11.87
CA PRO A 116 -17.97 -19.12 -13.12
C PRO A 116 -18.56 -18.14 -14.15
N GLY A 117 -17.71 -17.43 -14.89
CA GLY A 117 -18.13 -16.51 -15.96
C GLY A 117 -18.80 -15.23 -15.47
N THR A 118 -18.64 -14.87 -14.18
CA THR A 118 -19.26 -13.66 -13.60
C THR A 118 -18.22 -12.66 -13.10
N TRP A 119 -18.54 -11.37 -13.21
CA TRP A 119 -17.76 -10.29 -12.62
C TRP A 119 -17.82 -10.33 -11.08
N PRO A 120 -16.77 -9.87 -10.38
CA PRO A 120 -16.74 -9.82 -8.91
C PRO A 120 -17.89 -9.04 -8.26
N GLN A 121 -18.46 -8.06 -8.97
CA GLN A 121 -19.55 -7.20 -8.48
C GLN A 121 -20.96 -7.70 -8.86
N THR A 122 -21.09 -8.93 -9.36
CA THR A 122 -22.40 -9.47 -9.73
C THR A 122 -23.16 -10.05 -8.53
N HIS A 123 -24.49 -10.09 -8.66
CA HIS A 123 -25.40 -10.76 -7.73
C HIS A 123 -25.21 -10.32 -6.27
N GLU A 124 -25.00 -11.27 -5.37
CA GLU A 124 -24.83 -11.05 -3.93
C GLU A 124 -23.42 -10.57 -3.53
N ASN A 125 -22.49 -10.44 -4.49
CA ASN A 125 -21.09 -10.08 -4.22
C ASN A 125 -20.78 -8.59 -4.44
N ASP A 126 -21.71 -7.78 -4.95
CA ASP A 126 -21.54 -6.34 -5.22
C ASP A 126 -20.91 -5.56 -4.05
N LYS A 127 -21.24 -5.92 -2.80
CA LYS A 127 -20.76 -5.25 -1.59
C LYS A 127 -19.68 -6.02 -0.84
N LYS A 128 -19.22 -7.13 -1.40
CA LYS A 128 -18.37 -8.09 -0.71
C LYS A 128 -16.90 -7.99 -1.10
N SER A 129 -16.48 -7.08 -1.98
CA SER A 129 -15.06 -6.98 -2.35
C SER A 129 -14.60 -5.56 -2.63
N VAL A 130 -13.33 -5.30 -2.35
CA VAL A 130 -12.60 -4.12 -2.83
C VAL A 130 -11.53 -4.60 -3.79
N ARG A 131 -11.42 -3.93 -4.93
CA ARG A 131 -10.54 -4.32 -6.02
C ARG A 131 -9.62 -3.17 -6.40
N HIS A 132 -8.35 -3.47 -6.59
CA HIS A 132 -7.37 -2.57 -7.20
C HIS A 132 -7.18 -2.99 -8.65
N GLU A 133 -7.66 -2.12 -9.54
CA GLU A 133 -7.81 -2.37 -10.96
C GLU A 133 -6.54 -1.96 -11.71
N PHE A 134 -6.21 -2.66 -12.81
CA PHE A 134 -5.00 -2.42 -13.58
C PHE A 134 -4.82 -0.99 -14.10
N TRP A 135 -5.90 -0.23 -14.34
CA TRP A 135 -5.80 1.17 -14.76
C TRP A 135 -5.53 2.14 -13.60
N GLY A 136 -5.31 1.64 -12.37
CA GLY A 136 -4.95 2.45 -11.22
C GLY A 136 -6.16 3.02 -10.46
N SER A 137 -7.34 2.43 -10.62
CA SER A 137 -8.47 2.76 -9.75
C SER A 137 -8.63 1.74 -8.63
N ILE A 138 -9.40 2.12 -7.62
CA ILE A 138 -10.04 1.17 -6.70
C ILE A 138 -11.55 1.13 -6.92
N SER A 139 -12.16 -0.03 -6.72
CA SER A 139 -13.60 -0.23 -6.86
C SER A 139 -14.13 -1.06 -5.68
N HIS A 140 -15.43 -0.88 -5.37
CA HIS A 140 -16.12 -1.59 -4.29
C HIS A 140 -17.56 -1.90 -4.71
N ILE A 141 -18.48 -0.96 -4.43
CA ILE A 141 -19.92 -1.01 -4.77
C ILE A 141 -20.14 -0.17 -6.02
N GLU A 142 -20.60 -0.78 -7.11
CA GLU A 142 -20.84 -0.11 -8.39
C GLU A 142 -22.31 0.35 -8.48
N GLN A 143 -22.56 1.57 -8.97
CA GLN A 143 -23.90 2.15 -9.14
C GLN A 143 -24.45 1.93 -10.57
N GLY A 144 -23.57 1.65 -11.53
CA GLY A 144 -23.88 1.50 -12.94
C GLY A 144 -24.04 0.06 -13.43
N ARG A 145 -24.11 -0.08 -14.76
CA ARG A 145 -24.05 -1.39 -15.40
C ARG A 145 -22.67 -2.00 -15.14
N ILE A 146 -22.65 -3.29 -14.86
CA ILE A 146 -21.42 -4.09 -14.72
C ILE A 146 -20.44 -3.76 -15.85
N GLY A 147 -19.22 -3.40 -15.50
CA GLY A 147 -18.16 -3.03 -16.45
C GLY A 147 -18.15 -1.56 -16.88
N GLN A 148 -19.05 -0.71 -16.37
CA GLN A 148 -18.93 0.74 -16.54
C GLN A 148 -18.00 1.37 -15.49
N ARG A 149 -17.03 2.15 -15.97
CA ARG A 149 -15.94 2.75 -15.19
C ARG A 149 -16.35 3.95 -14.33
N ASN A 150 -17.60 4.40 -14.43
CA ASN A 150 -18.00 5.70 -13.89
C ASN A 150 -17.96 5.76 -12.35
N ASP A 151 -18.01 4.60 -11.68
CA ASP A 151 -18.07 4.52 -10.22
C ASP A 151 -16.72 4.17 -9.56
N MET A 152 -15.67 4.04 -10.36
CA MET A 152 -14.34 3.68 -9.88
C MET A 152 -13.58 4.92 -9.43
N ILE A 153 -12.83 4.79 -8.35
CA ILE A 153 -12.04 5.89 -7.79
C ILE A 153 -10.64 5.84 -8.36
N GLU A 154 -10.30 6.84 -9.16
CA GLU A 154 -8.98 7.01 -9.78
C GLU A 154 -8.01 7.69 -8.81
N GLY A 155 -6.71 7.42 -8.98
CA GLY A 155 -5.66 8.07 -8.20
C GLY A 155 -4.44 7.19 -7.93
N ASN A 156 -4.55 5.87 -8.05
CA ASN A 156 -3.39 4.99 -8.04
C ASN A 156 -2.71 4.97 -9.42
N SER A 157 -1.48 4.49 -9.45
CA SER A 157 -0.77 4.21 -10.69
C SER A 157 -1.39 3.00 -11.38
N SER A 158 -1.62 3.10 -12.69
CA SER A 158 -1.88 1.91 -13.50
C SER A 158 -0.70 0.94 -13.43
N PHE A 159 -0.99 -0.35 -13.54
CA PHE A 159 0.00 -1.42 -13.56
C PHE A 159 -0.18 -2.32 -14.77
N LYS A 160 0.95 -2.93 -15.16
CA LYS A 160 1.12 -3.65 -16.41
C LYS A 160 1.47 -5.11 -16.18
N SER A 161 1.30 -5.91 -17.23
CA SER A 161 1.81 -7.28 -17.20
C SER A 161 3.32 -7.28 -16.87
N GLY A 162 3.73 -8.19 -15.99
CA GLY A 162 5.09 -8.31 -15.49
C GLY A 162 5.42 -7.44 -14.26
N GLN A 163 4.57 -6.47 -13.89
CA GLN A 163 4.76 -5.70 -12.67
C GLN A 163 4.23 -6.44 -11.45
N ARG A 164 4.85 -6.19 -10.29
CA ARG A 164 4.35 -6.69 -9.00
C ARG A 164 3.21 -5.81 -8.54
N VAL A 165 2.08 -6.42 -8.19
CA VAL A 165 0.95 -5.73 -7.57
C VAL A 165 0.61 -6.41 -6.27
N GLY A 166 0.33 -5.62 -5.22
CA GLY A 166 0.07 -6.17 -3.90
C GLY A 166 -0.93 -5.39 -3.08
N CYS A 167 -1.52 -6.09 -2.11
CA CYS A 167 -2.40 -5.56 -1.09
C CYS A 167 -1.80 -5.90 0.28
N GLU A 168 -1.66 -4.90 1.14
CA GLU A 168 -1.34 -5.08 2.56
C GLU A 168 -2.58 -4.73 3.38
N ILE A 169 -3.00 -5.64 4.25
CA ILE A 169 -4.06 -5.38 5.23
C ILE A 169 -3.48 -5.30 6.63
N ASN A 170 -4.00 -4.36 7.42
CA ASN A 170 -3.74 -4.26 8.84
C ASN A 170 -5.04 -4.55 9.60
N MET A 171 -5.17 -5.79 10.07
CA MET A 171 -6.31 -6.25 10.86
C MET A 171 -6.19 -5.88 12.33
N SER A 172 -5.00 -5.44 12.76
CA SER A 172 -4.71 -5.03 14.15
C SER A 172 -4.94 -3.54 14.40
N SER A 173 -5.05 -2.72 13.35
CA SER A 173 -5.33 -1.30 13.48
C SER A 173 -6.81 -1.04 13.73
N ASN A 174 -7.11 0.09 14.37
CA ASN A 174 -8.46 0.61 14.52
C ASN A 174 -8.51 2.06 13.98
N PRO A 175 -9.12 2.31 12.81
CA PRO A 175 -9.84 1.33 11.97
C PRO A 175 -8.89 0.32 11.28
N ARG A 176 -9.40 -0.86 10.91
CA ARG A 176 -8.68 -1.82 10.05
C ARG A 176 -8.52 -1.25 8.65
N LYS A 177 -7.38 -1.50 8.00
CA LYS A 177 -7.03 -0.85 6.72
C LYS A 177 -6.54 -1.82 5.66
N ALA A 178 -6.73 -1.45 4.39
CA ALA A 178 -6.12 -2.08 3.23
C ALA A 178 -5.39 -1.02 2.38
N HIS A 179 -4.14 -1.29 2.03
CA HIS A 179 -3.28 -0.44 1.21
C HIS A 179 -2.79 -1.21 -0.02
N PHE A 180 -2.65 -0.50 -1.14
CA PHE A 180 -2.26 -1.08 -2.43
C PHE A 180 -0.87 -0.63 -2.84
N PHE A 181 -0.20 -1.45 -3.64
CA PHE A 181 1.19 -1.26 -4.00
C PHE A 181 1.44 -1.74 -5.43
N VAL A 182 2.28 -1.00 -6.16
CA VAL A 182 2.77 -1.36 -7.50
C VAL A 182 4.29 -1.31 -7.48
N ASP A 183 4.94 -2.41 -7.87
CA ASP A 183 6.40 -2.62 -7.77
C ASP A 183 7.02 -2.32 -6.40
N GLY A 184 6.22 -2.49 -5.34
CA GLY A 184 6.61 -2.21 -3.96
C GLY A 184 6.40 -0.76 -3.53
N VAL A 185 5.93 0.12 -4.41
CA VAL A 185 5.59 1.52 -4.10
C VAL A 185 4.16 1.59 -3.59
N GLU A 186 3.97 2.14 -2.38
CA GLU A 186 2.65 2.41 -1.79
C GLU A 186 1.83 3.35 -2.69
N GLN A 187 0.54 3.03 -2.86
CA GLN A 187 -0.39 3.80 -3.67
C GLN A 187 -1.24 4.76 -2.81
N PRO A 188 -1.64 5.93 -3.34
CA PRO A 188 -2.30 6.98 -2.56
C PRO A 188 -3.75 6.65 -2.13
N LEU A 189 -4.44 5.74 -2.82
CA LEU A 189 -5.77 5.32 -2.43
C LEU A 189 -5.69 4.10 -1.51
N SER A 190 -6.47 4.15 -0.43
CA SER A 190 -6.56 3.06 0.56
C SER A 190 -7.99 2.92 1.07
N VAL A 191 -8.26 1.81 1.76
CA VAL A 191 -9.57 1.52 2.35
C VAL A 191 -9.45 1.36 3.85
N PHE A 192 -10.42 1.89 4.60
CA PHE A 192 -10.53 1.71 6.04
C PHE A 192 -11.88 1.09 6.44
N ASN A 193 -11.98 0.65 7.69
CA ASN A 193 -13.11 -0.12 8.22
C ASN A 193 -13.39 -1.42 7.47
N ILE A 194 -12.34 -2.06 6.93
CA ILE A 194 -12.48 -3.39 6.31
C ILE A 194 -13.08 -4.40 7.32
N PRO A 195 -13.79 -5.45 6.85
CA PRO A 195 -14.44 -6.43 7.72
C PRO A 195 -13.46 -7.08 8.72
N PRO A 196 -13.95 -7.64 9.85
CA PRO A 196 -13.10 -8.29 10.84
C PRO A 196 -12.45 -9.60 10.34
N ALA A 197 -12.86 -10.08 9.16
CA ALA A 197 -12.28 -11.22 8.49
C ALA A 197 -12.32 -10.95 6.98
N VAL A 198 -11.26 -11.27 6.23
CA VAL A 198 -11.21 -11.11 4.76
C VAL A 198 -10.43 -12.25 4.11
N ARG A 199 -10.66 -12.48 2.82
CA ARG A 199 -9.76 -13.25 1.94
C ARG A 199 -9.10 -12.32 0.94
N PHE A 200 -7.91 -12.69 0.48
CA PHE A 200 -7.35 -12.06 -0.72
C PHE A 200 -7.99 -12.64 -1.97
N MET A 201 -8.02 -11.83 -3.04
CA MET A 201 -8.56 -12.24 -4.33
C MET A 201 -7.65 -11.82 -5.49
N ALA A 202 -7.72 -12.58 -6.58
CA ALA A 202 -7.19 -12.22 -7.90
C ALA A 202 -8.24 -12.54 -8.98
N PHE A 203 -8.30 -11.70 -9.99
CA PHE A 203 -9.24 -11.82 -11.11
C PHE A 203 -8.50 -12.04 -12.44
N LEU A 204 -9.00 -12.97 -13.24
CA LEU A 204 -8.52 -13.35 -14.56
C LEU A 204 -9.71 -13.39 -15.53
N GLU A 205 -9.49 -13.04 -16.79
CA GLU A 205 -10.50 -13.07 -17.87
C GLU A 205 -9.92 -13.61 -19.18
N GLU A 206 -8.66 -13.32 -19.48
CA GLU A 206 -8.13 -13.61 -20.82
C GLU A 206 -7.51 -14.99 -20.96
N ALA A 207 -7.66 -15.59 -22.14
CA ALA A 207 -7.02 -16.83 -22.48
C ALA A 207 -5.49 -16.79 -22.25
N ASN A 208 -4.95 -17.78 -21.55
CA ASN A 208 -3.53 -17.90 -21.18
C ASN A 208 -2.99 -16.80 -20.23
N CYS A 209 -3.84 -15.93 -19.69
CA CYS A 209 -3.37 -15.02 -18.66
C CYS A 209 -3.12 -15.79 -17.35
N SER A 210 -2.27 -15.24 -16.49
CA SER A 210 -1.96 -15.87 -15.22
C SER A 210 -1.59 -14.88 -14.13
N PHE A 211 -1.71 -15.32 -12.88
CA PHE A 211 -1.31 -14.59 -11.70
C PHE A 211 -0.39 -15.45 -10.85
N THR A 212 0.87 -15.03 -10.72
CA THR A 212 1.86 -15.73 -9.89
C THR A 212 1.96 -15.06 -8.53
N VAL A 213 1.59 -15.75 -7.46
CA VAL A 213 1.77 -15.27 -6.08
C VAL A 213 3.26 -15.23 -5.75
N THR A 214 3.77 -14.03 -5.45
CA THR A 214 5.17 -13.80 -5.07
C THR A 214 5.32 -13.60 -3.56
N ARG A 215 4.30 -13.06 -2.88
CA ARG A 215 4.26 -12.93 -1.43
C ARG A 215 2.87 -13.26 -0.92
N PHE A 216 2.81 -14.13 0.08
CA PHE A 216 1.67 -14.25 0.97
C PHE A 216 2.25 -14.50 2.36
N GLU A 217 2.26 -13.47 3.20
CA GLU A 217 3.02 -13.53 4.45
C GLU A 217 2.48 -12.58 5.51
N SER A 218 2.66 -12.98 6.77
CA SER A 218 2.43 -12.10 7.91
C SER A 218 3.67 -11.25 8.16
N LEU A 219 3.44 -9.95 8.37
CA LEU A 219 4.45 -8.94 8.65
C LEU A 219 4.44 -8.59 10.14
N THR A 220 5.62 -8.36 10.73
CA THR A 220 5.70 -7.89 12.12
C THR A 220 5.41 -6.38 12.26
N SER A 221 5.50 -5.64 11.16
CA SER A 221 5.25 -4.20 11.09
C SER A 221 4.73 -3.84 9.70
N SER A 222 3.90 -2.81 9.64
CA SER A 222 3.35 -2.33 8.37
C SER A 222 4.45 -1.78 7.46
N SER A 223 4.32 -2.05 6.16
CA SER A 223 5.18 -1.45 5.13
C SER A 223 4.63 -0.11 4.62
N VAL A 224 3.50 0.34 5.18
CA VAL A 224 2.84 1.60 4.86
C VAL A 224 3.58 2.74 5.55
N HIS A 225 3.94 3.75 4.78
CA HIS A 225 4.64 4.96 5.24
C HIS A 225 3.78 6.22 5.08
N GLY A 226 2.72 6.14 4.27
CA GLY A 226 1.85 7.26 3.93
C GLY A 226 2.36 8.00 2.70
N VAL A 227 1.42 8.34 1.81
CA VAL A 227 1.69 9.05 0.56
C VAL A 227 1.05 10.44 0.65
N PRO A 228 1.78 11.53 0.34
CA PRO A 228 1.18 12.87 0.29
C PRO A 228 -0.04 12.91 -0.64
N GLY A 229 -1.13 13.54 -0.18
CA GLY A 229 -2.39 13.59 -0.93
C GLY A 229 -3.19 12.29 -0.93
N SER A 230 -2.83 11.31 -0.09
CA SER A 230 -3.57 10.05 0.03
C SER A 230 -5.03 10.26 0.41
N LYS A 231 -5.93 9.47 -0.19
CA LYS A 231 -7.35 9.44 0.11
C LYS A 231 -7.72 8.06 0.66
N GLN A 232 -8.60 8.03 1.66
CA GLN A 232 -9.09 6.80 2.26
C GLN A 232 -10.60 6.68 2.09
N PHE A 233 -11.06 5.48 1.77
CA PHE A 233 -12.47 5.21 1.52
C PHE A 233 -12.99 4.15 2.48
N GLU A 234 -14.21 4.33 2.96
CA GLU A 234 -14.81 3.42 3.95
C GLU A 234 -15.40 2.20 3.24
N TRP A 235 -15.06 1.00 3.71
CA TRP A 235 -15.73 -0.24 3.29
C TRP A 235 -17.25 -0.15 3.57
N GLY A 236 -18.06 -0.74 2.69
CA GLY A 236 -19.51 -0.79 2.80
C GLY A 236 -20.20 0.52 2.39
N LYS A 237 -19.46 1.52 1.94
CA LYS A 237 -20.00 2.76 1.37
C LYS A 237 -19.82 2.77 -0.14
N GLN A 238 -20.77 3.42 -0.81
CA GLN A 238 -20.56 3.85 -2.19
C GLN A 238 -19.58 5.02 -2.21
N TRP A 239 -18.65 4.98 -3.14
CA TRP A 239 -17.66 6.04 -3.32
C TRP A 239 -18.05 6.91 -4.51
N LYS A 240 -17.69 8.20 -4.46
CA LYS A 240 -17.97 9.15 -5.52
C LYS A 240 -16.67 9.83 -5.90
N LYS A 241 -16.51 10.15 -7.19
CA LYS A 241 -15.44 11.02 -7.65
C LYS A 241 -15.66 12.41 -7.05
N ASP A 242 -14.59 13.03 -6.54
CA ASP A 242 -14.66 14.42 -6.11
C ASP A 242 -15.00 15.28 -7.34
N GLN A 243 -16.10 16.03 -7.28
CA GLN A 243 -16.56 16.85 -8.40
C GLN A 243 -15.71 18.12 -8.60
N GLU A 244 -14.68 18.33 -7.79
CA GLU A 244 -13.88 19.57 -7.83
C GLU A 244 -13.06 19.71 -9.12
N ASN A 245 -12.63 18.62 -9.77
CA ASN A 245 -11.91 18.71 -11.05
C ASN A 245 -12.81 18.99 -12.26
N ALA A 246 -14.13 18.72 -12.15
CA ALA A 246 -15.05 18.98 -13.26
C ALA A 246 -15.28 20.49 -13.48
N PHE A 247 -15.25 21.28 -12.41
CA PHE A 247 -15.37 22.73 -12.50
C PHE A 247 -14.10 23.39 -13.06
N GLU A 248 -12.90 22.92 -12.70
CA GLU A 248 -11.65 23.48 -13.24
C GLU A 248 -11.43 23.13 -14.72
N GLU A 249 -11.75 21.91 -15.17
CA GLU A 249 -11.73 21.58 -16.61
C GLU A 249 -12.74 22.41 -17.41
N GLU A 250 -13.94 22.69 -16.88
CA GLU A 250 -14.91 23.56 -17.55
C GLU A 250 -14.50 25.04 -17.59
N LEU A 251 -13.87 25.55 -16.51
CA LEU A 251 -13.43 26.95 -16.41
C LEU A 251 -12.16 27.22 -17.23
N PHE A 252 -11.17 26.33 -17.19
CA PHE A 252 -9.89 26.53 -17.89
C PHE A 252 -9.85 25.92 -19.30
N GLY A 253 -10.73 24.96 -19.61
CA GLY A 253 -10.92 24.45 -20.97
C GLY A 253 -11.51 25.50 -21.89
N ARG A 254 -12.57 26.20 -21.46
CA ARG A 254 -13.17 27.31 -22.25
C ARG A 254 -12.20 28.48 -22.45
N GLN A 255 -11.39 28.79 -21.43
CA GLN A 255 -10.45 29.92 -21.51
C GLN A 255 -9.30 29.68 -22.50
N LYS A 256 -8.89 28.41 -22.71
CA LYS A 256 -7.87 28.06 -23.72
C LYS A 256 -8.39 28.17 -25.15
N ASP A 257 -9.63 27.75 -25.39
CA ASP A 257 -10.25 27.83 -26.71
C ASP A 257 -10.56 29.28 -27.11
N ASP A 258 -10.91 30.14 -26.14
CA ASP A 258 -11.11 31.58 -26.37
C ASP A 258 -9.79 32.33 -26.65
N LEU A 259 -8.66 31.87 -26.09
CA LEU A 259 -7.34 32.46 -26.35
C LEU A 259 -6.73 32.04 -27.70
N ILE A 260 -7.02 30.83 -28.17
CA ILE A 260 -6.56 30.36 -29.50
C ILE A 260 -7.32 31.09 -30.62
N ASN A 261 -8.61 31.36 -30.45
CA ASN A 261 -9.41 32.11 -31.41
C ASN A 261 -9.06 33.62 -31.51
N PHE A 262 -8.32 34.17 -30.55
CA PHE A 262 -7.86 35.57 -30.61
C PHE A 262 -6.51 35.72 -31.33
N VAL A 263 -5.70 34.66 -31.42
CA VAL A 263 -4.34 34.70 -32.01
C VAL A 263 -4.34 34.32 -33.50
N GLU A 264 -5.34 33.56 -33.98
CA GLU A 264 -5.47 33.22 -35.41
C GLU A 264 -6.34 34.20 -36.22
N GLY A 265 -6.72 35.34 -35.61
CA GLY A 265 -7.61 36.35 -36.18
C GLY A 265 -6.96 37.68 -36.58
N PHE A 266 -5.64 37.72 -36.83
CA PHE A 266 -4.94 38.88 -37.41
C PHE A 266 -3.84 38.46 -38.40
#